data_AF-A0AA46X2I7-F1
#
_entry.id   AF-A0AA46X2I7-F1
#
_cell.length_a   1.000
_cell.length_b   1.000
_cell.length_c   1.000
_cell.angle_alpha   90.00
_cell.angle_beta   90.00
_cell.angle_gamma   90.00
#
_symmetry.space_group_name_H-M   'P 1'
#
loop_
_entity.id
_entity.type
_entity.pdbx_description
1 polymer ?
#
loop_
_entity_poly.entity_id
_entity_poly.type
_entity_poly.pdbx_seq_one_letter_code
_entity_poly.pdbx_strand_id
1 'polypeptide(L)' 'MATFMQKDVLIEVISNVVGSVAYKVKTDNQDLLELLHLQDTLYGMKPEAINYEKELAFIKDKKAILESISN' A
#
# COMPACT_ATOMS: atom_id res chain seq x y z
N MET A 1 6.66 -14.55 -7.13
CA MET A 1 7.48 -13.71 -8.00
C MET A 1 6.54 -12.84 -8.80
N ALA A 2 6.72 -11.52 -8.67
CA ALA A 2 5.93 -10.54 -9.41
C ALA A 2 6.65 -10.14 -10.70
N THR A 3 5.90 -9.59 -11.66
CA THR A 3 6.46 -8.86 -12.81
C THR A 3 6.75 -7.40 -12.44
N PHE A 4 7.51 -6.69 -13.27
CA PHE A 4 7.69 -5.23 -13.13
C PHE A 4 6.35 -4.50 -13.08
N MET A 5 5.42 -4.84 -14.00
CA MET A 5 4.09 -4.26 -14.03
C MET A 5 3.30 -4.52 -12.74
N GLN A 6 3.39 -5.75 -12.19
CA GLN A 6 2.73 -6.07 -10.93
C GLN A 6 3.31 -5.29 -9.75
N LYS A 7 4.62 -5.06 -9.71
CA LYS A 7 5.26 -4.18 -8.71
C LYS A 7 4.74 -2.74 -8.84
N ASP A 8 4.68 -2.20 -10.05
CA ASP A 8 4.19 -0.84 -10.29
C ASP A 8 2.72 -0.68 -9.87
N VAL A 9 1.88 -1.70 -10.17
CA VAL A 9 0.48 -1.73 -9.72
C VAL A 9 0.37 -1.70 -8.19
N LEU A 10 1.19 -2.46 -7.46
CA LEU A 10 1.16 -2.41 -5.98
C LEU A 10 1.47 -1.00 -5.46
N ILE A 11 2.50 -0.36 -6.02
CA ILE A 11 2.91 1.00 -5.64
C ILE A 11 1.80 2.01 -5.96
N GLU A 12 1.17 1.88 -7.13
CA GLU A 12 0.06 2.75 -7.55
C GLU A 12 -1.16 2.59 -6.64
N VAL A 13 -1.53 1.36 -6.29
CA VAL A 13 -2.65 1.10 -5.38
C VAL A 13 -2.37 1.72 -4.01
N ILE A 14 -1.14 1.62 -3.49
CA ILE A 14 -0.76 2.27 -2.23
C ILE A 14 -0.93 3.79 -2.34
N SER A 15 -0.37 4.42 -3.38
CA SER A 15 -0.49 5.88 -3.59
C SER A 15 -1.95 6.34 -3.65
N ASN A 16 -2.81 5.57 -4.31
CA ASN A 16 -4.24 5.86 -4.40
C ASN A 16 -4.93 5.79 -3.03
N VAL A 17 -4.61 4.79 -2.20
CA VAL A 17 -5.17 4.67 -0.84
C VAL A 17 -4.68 5.80 0.05
N VAL A 18 -3.38 6.10 0.05
CA VAL A 18 -2.80 7.21 0.82
C VAL A 18 -3.44 8.53 0.42
N GLY A 19 -3.62 8.77 -0.88
CA GLY A 19 -4.27 9.96 -1.41
C GLY A 19 -5.74 10.08 -1.03
N SER A 20 -6.50 8.98 -1.02
CA SER A 20 -7.95 9.00 -0.75
C SER A 20 -8.28 9.34 0.71
N VAL A 21 -7.37 9.01 1.64
CA VAL A 21 -7.52 9.28 3.08
C VAL A 21 -6.71 10.48 3.56
N ALA A 22 -6.04 11.17 2.64
CA ALA A 22 -5.28 12.38 2.94
C ALA A 22 -6.17 13.41 3.67
N TYR A 23 -5.62 14.04 4.71
CA TYR A 23 -6.30 14.99 5.59
C TYR A 23 -7.47 14.45 6.43
N LYS A 24 -7.89 13.19 6.22
CA LYS A 24 -8.96 12.52 6.98
C LYS A 24 -8.41 11.61 8.06
N VAL A 25 -7.26 10.98 7.80
CA VAL A 25 -6.55 10.13 8.75
C VAL A 25 -5.33 10.87 9.29
N LYS A 26 -5.05 10.72 10.59
CA LYS A 26 -3.85 11.30 11.21
C LYS A 26 -2.58 10.73 10.61
N THR A 27 -1.54 11.54 10.50
CA THR A 27 -0.25 11.14 9.91
C THR A 27 0.51 10.10 10.73
N ASP A 28 0.19 9.92 12.01
CA ASP A 28 0.74 8.90 12.89
C ASP A 28 -0.11 7.62 12.96
N ASN A 29 -1.16 7.51 12.13
CA ASN A 29 -1.95 6.30 12.04
C ASN A 29 -1.09 5.11 11.57
N GLN A 30 -1.13 4.02 12.31
CA GLN A 30 -0.28 2.86 12.07
C GLN A 30 -0.55 2.21 10.70
N ASP A 31 -1.80 2.06 10.27
CA ASP A 31 -2.15 1.46 8.98
C ASP A 31 -1.65 2.30 7.80
N LEU A 32 -1.68 3.63 7.95
CA LEU A 32 -1.12 4.55 6.97
C LEU A 32 0.42 4.41 6.91
N LEU A 33 1.10 4.38 8.06
CA LEU A 33 2.56 4.21 8.13
C LEU A 33 3.01 2.87 7.54
N GLU A 34 2.27 1.80 7.79
CA GLU A 34 2.58 0.48 7.23
C GLU A 34 2.46 0.46 5.70
N LEU A 35 1.47 1.15 5.12
CA LEU A 35 1.36 1.31 3.67
C LEU A 35 2.54 2.09 3.08
N LEU A 36 2.92 3.21 3.70
CA LEU A 36 4.08 4.00 3.27
C LEU A 36 5.38 3.21 3.36
N HIS A 37 5.59 2.47 4.44
CA HIS A 37 6.74 1.59 4.60
C HIS A 37 6.78 0.49 3.53
N LEU A 38 5.63 -0.12 3.22
CA LEU A 38 5.56 -1.10 2.14
C LEU A 38 5.90 -0.47 0.79
N GLN A 39 5.41 0.74 0.49
CA GLN A 39 5.73 1.45 -0.74
C GLN A 39 7.24 1.69 -0.89
N ASP A 40 7.90 2.20 0.16
CA ASP A 40 9.36 2.38 0.18
C ASP A 40 10.10 1.06 -0.05
N THR A 41 9.63 -0.01 0.61
CA THR A 41 10.18 -1.36 0.46
C THR A 41 10.05 -1.85 -0.97
N LEU A 42 8.87 -1.68 -1.59
CA LEU A 42 8.62 -2.09 -2.97
C LEU A 42 9.56 -1.37 -3.94
N TYR A 43 9.80 -0.07 -3.78
CA TYR A 43 10.76 0.67 -4.62
C TYR A 43 12.15 0.04 -4.60
N GLY A 44 12.64 -0.39 -3.43
CA GLY A 44 13.94 -1.03 -3.26
C GLY A 44 14.03 -2.51 -3.67
N MET A 45 12.90 -3.21 -3.85
CA MET A 45 12.88 -4.63 -4.18
C MET A 45 12.92 -4.91 -5.68
N LYS A 46 13.57 -6.01 -6.06
CA LYS A 46 13.40 -6.61 -7.39
C LYS A 46 12.03 -7.30 -7.49
N PRO A 47 11.32 -7.25 -8.64
CA PRO A 47 10.00 -7.87 -8.79
C PRO A 47 9.95 -9.35 -8.40
N GLU A 48 11.02 -10.10 -8.66
CA GLU A 48 11.09 -11.53 -8.42
C GLU A 48 11.00 -11.88 -6.93
N ALA A 49 11.46 -10.98 -6.06
CA ALA A 49 11.40 -11.13 -4.61
C ALA A 49 10.02 -10.79 -4.02
N ILE A 50 9.11 -10.23 -4.83
CA ILE A 50 7.79 -9.79 -4.37
C ILE A 50 6.78 -10.94 -4.52
N ASN A 51 6.00 -11.15 -3.46
CA ASN A 51 4.81 -11.99 -3.51
C ASN A 51 3.58 -11.11 -3.77
N TYR A 52 3.27 -10.91 -5.05
CA TYR A 52 2.24 -9.97 -5.49
C TYR A 52 0.88 -10.19 -4.78
N GLU A 53 0.38 -11.42 -4.72
CA GLU A 53 -0.94 -11.70 -4.13
C GLU A 53 -0.97 -11.39 -2.63
N LYS A 54 0.12 -11.69 -1.92
CA LYS A 54 0.24 -11.39 -0.48
C LYS A 54 0.26 -9.88 -0.25
N GLU A 55 1.08 -9.15 -0.99
CA GLU A 55 1.17 -7.69 -0.82
C GLU A 55 -0.13 -7.00 -1.24
N LEU A 56 -0.79 -7.47 -2.30
CA LEU A 56 -2.08 -6.94 -2.73
C LEU A 56 -3.18 -7.17 -1.68
N ALA A 57 -3.23 -8.36 -1.07
CA ALA A 57 -4.17 -8.64 0.02
C ALA A 57 -3.93 -7.71 1.20
N PHE A 58 -2.67 -7.55 1.61
CA PHE A 58 -2.29 -6.62 2.68
C PHE A 58 -2.75 -5.18 2.39
N ILE A 59 -2.50 -4.66 1.18
CA ILE A 59 -2.90 -3.30 0.80
C ILE A 59 -4.43 -3.14 0.85
N LYS A 60 -5.18 -4.16 0.41
CA LYS A 60 -6.66 -4.14 0.45
C LYS A 60 -7.20 -4.14 1.88
N ASP A 61 -6.59 -4.90 2.78
CA ASP A 61 -6.97 -4.93 4.19
C ASP A 61 -6.77 -3.55 4.84
N LYS A 62 -5.61 -2.92 4.60
CA LYS A 62 -5.32 -1.57 5.09
C LYS A 62 -6.25 -0.51 4.50
N LYS A 63 -6.55 -0.61 3.20
CA LYS A 63 -7.53 0.26 2.54
C LYS A 63 -8.88 0.23 3.27
N ALA A 64 -9.42 -0.97 3.55
CA ALA A 64 -10.72 -1.10 4.20
C ALA A 64 -10.73 -0.46 5.60
N ILE A 65 -9.66 -0.65 6.38
CA ILE A 65 -9.50 -0.03 7.71
C ILE A 65 -9.47 1.50 7.59
N LEU A 66 -8.60 2.03 6.74
CA LEU A 66 -8.42 3.48 6.57
C LEU A 66 -9.68 4.16 6.04
N GLU A 67 -10.38 3.54 5.09
CA GLU A 67 -11.65 4.05 4.56
C GLU A 67 -12.73 4.09 5.65
N SER A 68 -12.77 3.11 6.56
CA SER A 68 -13.73 3.09 7.69
C SER A 68 -13.53 4.21 8.71
N ILE A 69 -12.30 4.74 8.81
CA ILE A 69 -11.96 5.87 9.70
C ILE A 69 -12.27 7.20 9.02
N SER A 70 -12.16 7.24 7.69
CA SER A 70 -12.24 8.46 6.88
C SER A 70 -13.66 8.84 6.43
N ASN A 71 -14.63 7.96 6.64
CA ASN A 71 -16.06 8.14 6.33
C ASN A 71 -16.85 8.55 7.57
#